data_AF-A0A314YQJ8-F1
#
_entry.id   AF-A0A314YQJ8-F1
#
_cell.length_a   1.000
_cell.length_b   1.000
_cell.length_c   1.000
_cell.angle_alpha   90.00
_cell.angle_beta   90.00
_cell.angle_gamma   90.00
#
_symmetry.space_group_name_H-M   'P 1'
#
loop_
_entity.id
_entity.type
_entity.pdbx_description
1 polymer ?
#
loop_
_entity_poly.entity_id
_entity_poly.type
_entity_poly.pdbx_seq_one_letter_code
_entity_poly.pdbx_strand_id
1 'polypeptide(L)' 'MDWKETPEAHVFKADLPALKKEEMNVEVEDDRILQIRGEKNVEKEDKNDKWHRVESSSGYTISF' A
#
# COMPACT_ATOMS: atom_id res chain seq x y z
N MET A 1 -2.60 -2.04 -12.29
CA MET A 1 -3.76 -2.63 -11.61
C MET A 1 -4.59 -3.35 -12.64
N ASP A 2 -5.01 -4.56 -12.30
CA ASP A 2 -5.91 -5.39 -13.09
C ASP A 2 -7.15 -5.67 -12.24
N TRP A 3 -8.33 -5.43 -12.81
CA TRP A 3 -9.61 -5.71 -12.16
C TRP A 3 -10.40 -6.65 -13.07
N LYS A 4 -10.78 -7.79 -12.50
CA LYS A 4 -11.60 -8.78 -13.18
C LYS A 4 -12.83 -9.11 -12.33
N GLU A 5 -14.00 -8.89 -12.91
CA GLU A 5 -15.26 -9.37 -12.37
C GLU A 5 -15.51 -10.79 -12.86
N THR A 6 -15.77 -11.69 -11.93
CA THR A 6 -16.27 -13.04 -12.21
C THR A 6 -17.66 -13.16 -11.59
N PRO A 7 -18.54 -14.06 -12.08
CA PRO A 7 -19.87 -14.24 -11.50
C PRO A 7 -19.85 -14.67 -10.03
N GLU A 8 -18.71 -15.17 -9.53
CA GLU A 8 -18.55 -15.64 -8.16
C GLU A 8 -17.82 -14.62 -7.26
N ALA A 9 -16.97 -13.75 -7.83
CA ALA A 9 -16.13 -12.82 -7.06
C ALA A 9 -15.53 -11.69 -7.90
N HIS A 10 -15.15 -10.61 -7.23
CA HIS A 10 -14.32 -9.53 -7.77
C HIS A 10 -12.87 -9.79 -7.43
N VAL A 11 -12.01 -9.89 -8.45
CA VAL A 11 -10.57 -10.11 -8.27
C VAL A 11 -9.82 -8.81 -8.59
N PHE A 12 -9.19 -8.23 -7.57
CA PHE A 12 -8.31 -7.08 -7.69
C PHE A 12 -6.86 -7.51 -7.61
N LYS A 13 -6.06 -7.16 -8.62
CA LYS A 13 -4.62 -7.42 -8.64
C LYS A 13 -3.85 -6.10 -8.75
N ALA A 14 -3.08 -5.81 -7.72
CA ALA A 14 -2.17 -4.68 -7.68
C ALA A 14 -0.75 -5.19 -7.38
N ASP A 15 0.18 -4.90 -8.29
CA ASP A 15 1.60 -5.15 -8.06
C ASP A 15 2.16 -4.04 -7.19
N LEU A 16 2.45 -4.38 -5.93
CA LEU A 16 2.96 -3.45 -4.91
C LEU A 16 4.36 -3.90 -4.44
N PRO A 17 5.40 -3.72 -5.28
CA PRO A 17 6.75 -4.26 -5.00
C PRO A 17 7.45 -3.60 -3.79
N ALA A 18 6.98 -2.42 -3.36
CA ALA A 18 7.59 -1.65 -2.28
C ALA A 18 6.98 -1.91 -0.90
N LEU A 19 5.94 -2.74 -0.81
CA LEU A 19 5.18 -3.01 0.41
C LEU A 19 5.26 -4.50 0.76
N LYS A 20 5.65 -4.83 1.98
CA LYS A 20 5.54 -6.20 2.49
C LYS A 20 4.09 -6.49 2.86
N LYS A 21 3.71 -7.77 2.85
CA LYS A 21 2.37 -8.22 3.29
C LYS A 21 2.04 -7.74 4.71
N GLU A 22 3.04 -7.64 5.58
CA GLU A 22 2.90 -7.19 6.97
C GLU A 22 2.68 -5.67 7.09
N GLU A 23 3.08 -4.91 6.06
CA GLU A 23 2.91 -3.45 5.99
C GLU A 23 1.63 -3.05 5.23
N MET A 24 0.75 -4.03 4.98
CA MET A 24 -0.53 -3.83 4.29
C MET A 24 -1.70 -4.04 5.25
N ASN A 25 -2.60 -3.06 5.27
CA ASN A 25 -3.90 -3.13 5.90
C ASN A 25 -5.00 -3.13 4.84
N VAL A 26 -5.99 -4.00 4.99
CA VAL A 26 -7.13 -4.12 4.08
C VAL A 26 -8.40 -3.97 4.89
N GLU A 27 -9.16 -2.92 4.59
CA GLU A 27 -10.38 -2.56 5.28
C GLU A 27 -11.54 -2.46 4.27
N VAL A 28 -12.75 -2.79 4.70
CA VAL A 28 -13.97 -2.60 3.90
C VAL A 28 -14.80 -1.52 4.59
N GLU A 29 -14.94 -0.37 3.95
CA GLU A 29 -15.80 0.73 4.40
C GLU A 29 -17.14 0.70 3.64
N ASP A 30 -18.21 1.10 4.32
CA ASP A 30 -19.56 1.27 3.76
C ASP A 30 -20.10 0.05 2.98
N ASP A 31 -19.64 -1.15 3.33
CA ASP A 31 -20.00 -2.45 2.73
C ASP A 31 -19.69 -2.57 1.21
N ARG A 32 -19.05 -1.55 0.62
CA ARG A 32 -18.87 -1.42 -0.83
C ARG A 32 -17.50 -0.90 -1.25
N ILE A 33 -16.75 -0.31 -0.32
CA ILE A 33 -15.46 0.31 -0.61
C ILE A 33 -14.38 -0.59 -0.02
N LEU A 34 -13.55 -1.16 -0.88
CA LEU A 34 -12.38 -1.92 -0.44
C LEU A 34 -11.19 -0.96 -0.38
N GLN A 35 -10.69 -0.70 0.81
CA GLN A 35 -9.55 0.16 1.03
C GLN A 35 -8.31 -0.67 1.36
N ILE A 36 -7.27 -0.52 0.56
CA ILE A 36 -5.95 -1.12 0.80
C ILE A 36 -4.99 0.00 1.18
N ARG A 37 -4.50 -0.01 2.41
CA ARG A 37 -3.50 0.93 2.93
C ARG A 37 -2.16 0.23 3.07
N GLY A 38 -1.13 0.80 2.46
CA GLY A 38 0.26 0.41 2.67
C GLY A 38 1.00 1.50 3.45
N GLU A 39 1.40 1.20 4.68
CA GLU A 39 2.16 2.12 5.52
C GLU A 39 3.58 1.57 5.68
N LYS A 40 4.52 2.13 4.91
CA LYS A 40 5.93 1.81 5.09
C LYS A 40 6.50 2.64 6.22
N ASN A 41 6.80 2.03 7.36
CA ASN A 41 7.45 2.71 8.47
C ASN A 41 8.94 2.91 8.11
N VAL A 42 9.29 4.10 7.61
CA VAL A 42 10.71 4.46 7.50
C VAL A 42 11.16 4.81 8.92
N GLU A 43 11.69 3.81 9.62
CA GLU A 43 12.46 4.08 10.83
C GLU A 43 13.63 4.96 10.39
N LYS A 44 13.58 6.24 10.77
CA LYS A 44 14.74 7.14 10.66
C LYS A 44 15.85 6.53 11.50
N GLU A 45 16.80 5.86 10.86
CA GLU A 45 18.14 5.70 11.43
C GLU A 45 18.76 7.09 11.54
N ASP A 46 18.62 7.68 12.71
CA ASP A 46 19.37 8.87 13.11
C ASP A 46 20.80 8.41 13.43
N LYS A 47 21.76 8.79 12.58
CA LYS A 47 23.10 9.28 12.98
C LYS A 47 24.02 9.48 11.77
N ASN A 48 24.25 10.75 11.44
CA ASN A 48 25.55 11.27 10.99
C ASN A 48 26.17 10.67 9.70
N ASP A 49 25.56 10.89 8.53
CA ASP A 49 26.32 11.22 7.30
C ASP A 49 25.38 11.73 6.19
N LYS A 50 25.71 12.91 5.65
CA LYS A 50 25.51 13.33 4.25
C LYS A 50 24.28 12.77 3.50
N TRP A 51 23.14 13.42 3.72
CA TRP A 51 21.93 13.21 2.93
C TRP A 51 22.10 13.82 1.54
N HIS A 52 22.05 13.01 0.49
CA HIS A 52 21.87 13.54 -0.87
C HIS A 52 20.61 13.04 -1.58
N ARG A 53 19.92 12.02 -1.06
CA ARG A 53 18.54 11.74 -1.49
C ARG A 53 17.84 10.85 -0.48
N VAL A 54 16.96 11.44 0.32
CA VAL A 54 15.85 10.69 0.90
C VAL A 54 14.64 10.94 0.03
N GLU A 55 14.18 9.89 -0.62
CA GLU A 55 12.80 9.85 -1.10
C GLU A 55 11.95 9.47 0.10
N SER A 56 11.59 10.49 0.88
CA SER A 56 10.57 10.39 1.92
C SER A 56 9.23 10.45 1.23
N SER A 57 8.69 9.29 0.88
CA SER A 57 7.38 9.17 0.26
C SER A 57 6.97 7.72 0.35
N SER A 58 5.75 7.34 0.70
CA SER A 58 4.53 8.04 1.06
C SER A 58 3.61 6.90 1.48
N GLY A 59 2.73 7.09 2.46
CA GLY A 59 1.62 6.14 2.62
C GLY A 59 0.94 5.94 1.25
N TYR A 60 0.76 4.70 0.85
CA TYR A 60 0.14 4.36 -0.44
C TYR A 60 -1.25 3.82 -0.17
N THR A 61 -2.27 4.55 -0.63
CA THR A 61 -3.67 4.17 -0.46
C THR A 61 -4.27 3.85 -1.81
N ILE A 62 -4.91 2.68 -1.88
CA ILE A 62 -5.79 2.31 -2.98
C ILE A 62 -7.21 2.18 -2.45
N SER A 63 -8.16 2.78 -3.15
CA SER A 63 -9.58 2.59 -2.91
C SER A 63 -10.20 1.95 -4.15
N PHE A 64 -10.94 0.86 -3.94
CA PHE A 64 -11.74 0.18 -4.97
C PHE A 64 -13.22 0.29 -4.65
#